data_AF-A0A1B4VBF5-F1
#
_entry.id   AF-A0A1B4VBF5-F1
#
_cell.length_a   1.000
_cell.length_b   1.000
_cell.length_c   1.000
_cell.angle_alpha   90.00
_cell.angle_beta   90.00
_cell.angle_gamma   90.00
#
_symmetry.space_group_name_H-M   'P 1'
#
loop_
_entity.id
_entity.type
_entity.pdbx_description
1 polymer ?
#
loop_
_entity_poly.entity_id
_entity_poly.type
_entity_poly.pdbx_seq_one_letter_code
_entity_poly.pdbx_strand_id
1 'polypeptide(L)'
;MKTRRGLWIAAVLGCLSLPVQADDVKVKMFAPENGSHAGIGGRGWFVDLAVEFRTPLAQTGFTGFQLTGPAGHNSVAPFPGTFSPGVDDRLPGLVVLVSTTGIGAGSCQNVANLFNVTGVTDVEDHSAQLWDTWIIGAPNFGVNTESTVYAAVAADRDGDGVFNDAPAVLPDADGNGVCDAKDLKAFGLASNVAKSSFFINP
;
A
#
# COMPACT_ATOMS: atom_id res chain seq x y z
N MET A 1 38.52 -38.16 48.09
CA MET A 1 37.25 -37.48 47.73
C MET A 1 37.30 -37.08 46.27
N LYS A 2 36.39 -37.63 45.44
CA LYS A 2 36.24 -37.32 44.01
C LYS A 2 35.32 -36.11 43.86
N THR A 3 35.81 -35.00 43.33
CA THR A 3 34.97 -33.84 42.95
C THR A 3 34.68 -33.90 41.46
N ARG A 4 33.39 -33.95 41.12
CA ARG A 4 32.85 -34.08 39.76
C ARG A 4 32.89 -32.75 39.00
N ARG A 5 33.20 -32.86 37.71
CA ARG A 5 33.09 -31.82 36.69
C ARG A 5 31.63 -31.39 36.51
N GLY A 6 31.38 -30.08 36.47
CA GLY A 6 30.14 -29.49 35.97
C GLY A 6 30.40 -28.90 34.58
N LEU A 7 29.85 -29.53 33.54
CA LEU A 7 29.88 -29.04 32.17
C LEU A 7 28.59 -28.20 31.98
N TRP A 8 28.74 -26.90 31.76
CA TRP A 8 27.64 -26.01 31.43
C TRP A 8 27.38 -26.09 29.92
N ILE A 9 26.17 -26.52 29.55
CA ILE A 9 25.68 -26.44 28.17
C ILE A 9 25.07 -25.05 28.01
N ALA A 10 25.70 -24.20 27.20
CA ALA A 10 25.12 -22.95 26.73
C ALA A 10 24.10 -23.29 25.62
N ALA A 11 22.82 -23.09 25.90
CA ALA A 11 21.79 -23.12 24.87
C ALA A 11 21.87 -21.82 24.06
N VAL A 12 22.25 -21.93 22.79
CA VAL A 12 22.14 -20.85 21.81
C VAL A 12 20.65 -20.70 21.50
N LEU A 13 20.02 -19.65 22.02
CA LEU A 13 18.71 -19.21 21.51
C LEU A 13 18.94 -18.63 20.11
N GLY A 14 18.63 -19.42 19.09
CA GLY A 14 18.38 -18.89 17.75
C GLY A 14 17.11 -18.05 17.81
N CYS A 15 17.20 -16.79 17.39
CA CYS A 15 16.06 -15.92 17.18
C CYS A 15 15.27 -16.51 16.00
N LEU A 16 14.23 -17.27 16.30
CA LEU A 16 13.26 -17.72 15.30
C LEU A 16 12.40 -16.50 14.94
N SER A 17 12.69 -15.89 13.80
CA SER A 17 11.74 -14.99 13.14
C SER A 17 10.48 -15.79 12.84
N LEU A 18 9.39 -15.44 13.51
CA LEU A 18 8.08 -16.01 13.20
C LEU A 18 7.70 -15.56 11.78
N PRO A 19 7.12 -16.44 10.95
CA PRO A 19 6.63 -16.04 9.65
C PRO A 19 5.53 -14.98 9.84
N VAL A 20 5.67 -13.83 9.16
CA VAL A 20 4.64 -12.79 9.04
C VAL A 20 3.37 -13.47 8.52
N GLN A 21 2.29 -13.33 9.27
CA GLN A 21 1.03 -14.01 8.99
C GLN A 21 0.09 -13.01 8.30
N ALA A 22 -0.76 -13.47 7.38
CA ALA A 22 -1.65 -12.64 6.55
C ALA A 22 -2.71 -11.80 7.34
N ASP A 23 -2.60 -11.75 8.67
CA ASP A 23 -3.41 -10.96 9.60
C ASP A 23 -2.64 -9.77 10.21
N ASP A 24 -1.38 -9.54 9.83
CA ASP A 24 -0.54 -8.48 10.41
C ASP A 24 -0.83 -7.11 9.80
N VAL A 25 -1.40 -7.05 8.60
CA VAL A 25 -1.75 -5.79 7.93
C VAL A 25 -3.18 -5.85 7.42
N LYS A 26 -3.94 -4.78 7.61
CA LYS A 26 -5.30 -4.63 7.09
C LYS A 26 -5.47 -3.33 6.33
N VAL A 27 -5.97 -3.42 5.09
CA VAL A 27 -6.31 -2.27 4.26
C VAL A 27 -7.83 -2.09 4.26
N LYS A 28 -8.28 -0.89 4.62
CA LYS A 28 -9.68 -0.45 4.50
C LYS A 28 -9.74 0.67 3.46
N MET A 29 -10.75 0.64 2.61
CA MET A 29 -11.04 1.67 1.61
C MET A 29 -12.36 2.35 1.95
N PHE A 30 -12.33 3.67 2.10
CA PHE A 30 -13.48 4.51 2.42
C PHE A 30 -14.05 5.20 1.18
N ALA A 31 -13.18 5.55 0.23
CA ALA A 31 -13.58 6.06 -1.07
C ALA A 31 -12.73 5.42 -2.18
N PRO A 32 -13.31 5.18 -3.37
CA PRO A 32 -14.75 5.22 -3.63
C PRO A 32 -15.48 4.07 -2.92
N GLU A 33 -16.75 4.28 -2.55
CA GLU A 33 -17.59 3.17 -2.07
C GLU A 33 -18.03 2.27 -3.22
N ASN A 34 -18.28 1.00 -2.92
CA ASN A 34 -18.70 0.04 -3.92
C ASN A 34 -20.11 0.40 -4.46
N GLY A 35 -20.24 0.51 -5.79
CA GLY A 35 -21.45 0.94 -6.49
C GLY A 35 -21.63 2.46 -6.58
N SER A 36 -20.67 3.25 -6.08
CA SER A 36 -20.78 4.71 -6.14
C SER A 36 -20.55 5.28 -7.54
N HIS A 37 -20.99 6.52 -7.73
CA HIS A 37 -20.70 7.35 -8.90
C HIS A 37 -19.74 8.45 -8.48
N ALA A 38 -18.50 8.36 -8.94
CA ALA A 38 -17.41 9.18 -8.44
C ALA A 38 -17.05 10.29 -9.43
N GLY A 39 -16.77 11.48 -8.88
CA GLY A 39 -16.20 12.61 -9.62
C GLY A 39 -17.16 13.29 -10.59
N ILE A 40 -16.60 14.20 -11.40
CA ILE A 40 -17.23 14.92 -12.51
C ILE A 40 -16.15 15.11 -13.58
N GLY A 41 -16.42 14.82 -14.85
CA GLY A 41 -15.42 15.00 -15.91
C GLY A 41 -14.27 14.00 -15.86
N GLY A 42 -14.43 12.85 -15.19
CA GLY A 42 -13.33 11.95 -14.82
C GLY A 42 -12.39 12.49 -13.72
N ARG A 43 -12.77 13.56 -13.00
CA ARG A 43 -11.93 14.27 -12.03
C ARG A 43 -12.64 14.41 -10.67
N GLY A 44 -11.90 14.83 -9.66
CA GLY A 44 -12.44 15.22 -8.35
C GLY A 44 -13.02 14.06 -7.55
N TRP A 45 -12.56 12.84 -7.83
CA TRP A 45 -12.84 11.67 -7.00
C TRP A 45 -11.59 11.30 -6.20
N PHE A 46 -11.78 10.42 -5.22
CA PHE A 46 -10.77 10.12 -4.22
C PHE A 46 -10.54 8.62 -4.13
N VAL A 47 -9.31 8.24 -3.84
CA VAL A 47 -9.02 6.96 -3.17
C VAL A 47 -8.61 7.30 -1.76
N ASP A 48 -9.32 6.76 -0.78
CA ASP A 48 -9.12 7.08 0.63
C ASP A 48 -9.01 5.79 1.45
N LEU A 49 -7.86 5.62 2.09
CA LEU A 49 -7.43 4.36 2.69
C LEU A 49 -7.05 4.55 4.16
N ALA A 50 -7.33 3.52 4.97
CA ALA A 50 -6.61 3.28 6.21
C ALA A 50 -5.86 1.96 6.12
N VAL A 51 -4.59 1.99 6.49
CA VAL A 51 -3.72 0.81 6.60
C VAL A 51 -3.38 0.61 8.07
N GLU A 52 -3.87 -0.50 8.63
CA GLU A 52 -3.66 -0.89 10.02
C GLU A 52 -2.58 -1.97 10.09
N PHE A 53 -1.52 -1.72 10.84
CA PHE A 53 -0.40 -2.61 11.05
C PHE A 53 -0.39 -3.13 12.49
N ARG A 54 -0.17 -4.44 12.66
CA ARG A 54 0.15 -5.08 13.94
C ARG A 54 1.66 -5.15 14.18
N THR A 55 2.34 -4.08 13.78
CA THR A 55 3.78 -3.90 13.97
C THR A 55 4.06 -2.43 14.30
N PRO A 56 5.17 -2.09 14.98
CA PRO A 56 5.52 -0.70 15.25
C PRO A 56 5.72 0.10 13.95
N LEU A 57 5.52 1.42 14.02
CA LEU A 57 5.64 2.34 12.88
C LEU A 57 6.91 2.14 12.03
N ALA A 58 8.05 1.85 12.67
CA ALA A 58 9.33 1.64 12.00
C ALA A 58 9.35 0.45 11.01
N GLN A 59 8.50 -0.55 11.21
CA GLN A 59 8.41 -1.76 10.36
C GLN A 59 7.36 -1.60 9.23
N THR A 60 6.58 -0.52 9.25
CA THR A 60 5.55 -0.27 8.22
C THR A 60 6.12 0.20 6.88
N GLY A 61 7.40 0.56 6.84
CA GLY A 61 8.02 1.23 5.70
C GLY A 61 7.76 2.74 5.62
N PHE A 62 6.98 3.32 6.54
CA PHE A 62 6.66 4.75 6.55
C PHE A 62 7.91 5.64 6.65
N THR A 63 8.14 6.49 5.64
CA THR A 63 9.33 7.36 5.59
C THR A 63 9.04 8.85 5.83
N GLY A 64 7.77 9.25 5.84
CA GLY A 64 7.37 10.63 6.13
C GLY A 64 6.01 11.00 5.54
N PHE A 65 5.55 12.21 5.88
CA PHE A 65 4.21 12.66 5.51
C PHE A 65 4.13 13.16 4.06
N GLN A 66 2.97 12.95 3.43
CA GLN A 66 2.51 13.73 2.30
C GLN A 66 1.46 14.70 2.87
N LEU A 67 1.64 16.02 2.81
CA LEU A 67 0.79 16.98 3.53
C LEU A 67 0.18 18.04 2.60
N THR A 68 -1.06 18.41 2.89
CA THR A 68 -1.69 19.62 2.35
C THR A 68 -2.07 20.52 3.54
N GLY A 69 -1.36 21.65 3.74
CA GLY A 69 -1.57 22.49 4.93
C GLY A 69 -0.57 23.65 5.06
N PRO A 70 -0.53 24.39 6.19
CA PRO A 70 0.32 25.57 6.38
C PRO A 70 1.83 25.31 6.35
N ALA A 71 2.25 24.04 6.28
CA ALA A 71 3.59 23.62 5.87
C ALA A 71 3.51 23.11 4.42
N GLY A 72 4.46 23.53 3.56
CA GLY A 72 4.52 23.33 2.10
C GLY A 72 3.58 22.26 1.51
N HIS A 73 2.69 22.67 0.61
CA HIS A 73 1.64 21.82 0.05
C HIS A 73 2.17 20.83 -1.00
N ASN A 74 1.95 19.53 -0.81
CA ASN A 74 2.04 18.48 -1.83
C ASN A 74 0.97 18.61 -2.94
N SER A 75 0.34 19.78 -3.11
CA SER A 75 -0.60 20.05 -4.20
C SER A 75 -0.19 21.27 -5.04
N VAL A 76 0.97 21.87 -4.75
CA VAL A 76 1.54 22.97 -5.52
C VAL A 76 2.96 22.59 -5.91
N ALA A 77 3.25 22.62 -7.22
CA ALA A 77 4.58 22.30 -7.72
C ALA A 77 5.67 23.25 -7.14
N PRO A 78 6.90 22.77 -6.90
CA PRO A 78 7.35 21.38 -7.08
C PRO A 78 6.91 20.48 -5.91
N PHE A 79 6.41 19.29 -6.25
CA PHE A 79 6.08 18.25 -5.26
C PHE A 79 7.40 17.68 -4.70
N PRO A 80 7.59 17.58 -3.37
CA PRO A 80 8.72 16.85 -2.79
C PRO A 80 8.58 15.34 -3.03
N GLY A 81 9.64 14.70 -3.53
CA GLY A 81 9.63 13.29 -3.95
C GLY A 81 9.27 13.12 -5.42
N THR A 82 9.02 11.88 -5.84
CA THR A 82 8.72 11.55 -7.24
C THR A 82 7.21 11.39 -7.42
N PHE A 83 6.48 12.49 -7.65
CA PHE A 83 5.03 12.42 -7.88
C PHE A 83 4.70 11.82 -9.27
N SER A 84 4.75 10.50 -9.37
CA SER A 84 4.60 9.72 -10.60
C SER A 84 4.13 8.30 -10.28
N PRO A 85 3.52 7.55 -11.22
CA PRO A 85 3.18 6.15 -10.97
C PRO A 85 4.40 5.30 -10.58
N GLY A 86 4.20 4.36 -9.67
CA GLY A 86 5.23 3.45 -9.18
C GLY A 86 5.11 3.20 -7.67
N VAL A 87 6.23 2.74 -7.10
CA VAL A 87 6.41 2.54 -5.66
C VAL A 87 6.27 3.87 -4.94
N ASP A 88 5.48 3.92 -3.87
CA ASP A 88 5.30 5.12 -3.05
C ASP A 88 6.56 5.42 -2.23
N ASP A 89 7.07 6.64 -2.34
CA ASP A 89 8.27 7.08 -1.60
C ASP A 89 8.03 7.11 -0.08
N ARG A 90 6.77 7.23 0.36
CA ARG A 90 6.31 7.35 1.75
C ARG A 90 5.71 6.08 2.31
N LEU A 91 5.08 5.26 1.47
CA LEU A 91 4.54 3.95 1.82
C LEU A 91 5.00 2.86 0.84
N PRO A 92 6.30 2.51 0.82
CA PRO A 92 6.90 1.65 -0.21
C PRO A 92 6.35 0.21 -0.26
N GLY A 93 5.58 -0.23 0.74
CA GLY A 93 4.86 -1.50 0.70
C GLY A 93 3.48 -1.44 0.04
N LEU A 94 2.94 -0.25 -0.24
CA LEU A 94 1.59 -0.08 -0.77
C LEU A 94 1.53 -0.32 -2.29
N VAL A 95 0.57 -1.14 -2.70
CA VAL A 95 0.18 -1.35 -4.09
C VAL A 95 -1.24 -0.86 -4.28
N VAL A 96 -1.43 0.07 -5.22
CA VAL A 96 -2.77 0.51 -5.66
C VAL A 96 -2.87 0.32 -7.17
N LEU A 97 -3.95 -0.32 -7.61
CA LEU A 97 -4.27 -0.53 -9.02
C LEU A 97 -5.64 0.08 -9.32
N VAL A 98 -5.79 0.67 -10.50
CA VAL A 98 -7.09 1.11 -11.02
C VAL A 98 -7.31 0.49 -12.39
N SER A 99 -8.41 -0.26 -12.57
CA SER A 99 -8.63 -1.13 -13.73
C SER A 99 -8.71 -0.38 -15.07
N THR A 100 -9.05 0.91 -15.03
CA THR A 100 -9.17 1.80 -16.19
C THR A 100 -7.99 2.74 -16.37
N THR A 101 -6.90 2.54 -15.62
CA THR A 101 -5.67 3.32 -15.77
C THR A 101 -5.13 3.20 -17.19
N GLY A 102 -4.96 4.32 -17.88
CA GLY A 102 -4.26 4.39 -19.18
C GLY A 102 -2.78 4.75 -19.06
N ILE A 103 -2.25 4.84 -17.84
CA ILE A 103 -0.88 5.30 -17.55
C ILE A 103 0.05 4.09 -17.42
N GLY A 104 1.27 4.21 -17.97
CA GLY A 104 2.32 3.20 -17.78
C GLY A 104 1.88 1.81 -18.25
N ALA A 105 1.99 0.82 -17.37
CA ALA A 105 1.57 -0.55 -17.63
C ALA A 105 0.04 -0.79 -17.56
N GLY A 106 -0.77 0.26 -17.64
CA GLY A 106 -2.23 0.15 -17.60
C GLY A 106 -2.75 -0.28 -16.23
N SER A 107 -3.64 -1.28 -16.18
CA SER A 107 -4.19 -1.82 -14.92
C SER A 107 -3.13 -2.47 -14.02
N CYS A 108 -1.97 -2.84 -14.58
CA CYS A 108 -0.82 -3.39 -13.85
C CYS A 108 0.11 -2.31 -13.28
N GLN A 109 -0.10 -1.04 -13.63
CA GLN A 109 0.69 0.05 -13.09
C GLN A 109 0.35 0.26 -11.62
N ASN A 110 1.34 0.14 -10.72
CA ASN A 110 1.16 0.62 -9.35
C ASN A 110 1.05 2.14 -9.38
N VAL A 111 0.00 2.69 -8.78
CA VAL A 111 -0.27 4.13 -8.72
C VAL A 111 -0.20 4.69 -7.30
N ALA A 112 0.33 3.92 -6.33
CA ALA A 112 0.43 4.34 -4.93
C ALA A 112 1.20 5.67 -4.76
N ASN A 113 2.29 5.88 -5.49
CA ASN A 113 3.07 7.14 -5.40
C ASN A 113 2.37 8.38 -6.01
N LEU A 114 1.10 8.27 -6.38
CA LEU A 114 0.24 9.41 -6.74
C LEU A 114 -0.58 9.94 -5.56
N PHE A 115 -0.52 9.29 -4.39
CA PHE A 115 -1.19 9.77 -3.19
C PHE A 115 -0.63 11.14 -2.76
N ASN A 116 -1.50 11.97 -2.21
CA ASN A 116 -1.18 13.36 -1.89
C ASN A 116 -1.11 13.62 -0.38
N VAL A 117 -1.78 12.78 0.39
CA VAL A 117 -1.89 12.93 1.84
C VAL A 117 -1.64 11.59 2.51
N THR A 118 -0.54 11.49 3.26
CA THR A 118 -0.23 10.35 4.12
C THR A 118 -0.02 10.86 5.52
N GLY A 119 -0.81 10.35 6.46
CA GLY A 119 -0.75 10.71 7.87
C GLY A 119 -0.62 9.47 8.74
N VAL A 120 -0.01 9.65 9.91
CA VAL A 120 -0.04 8.67 10.99
C VAL A 120 -1.22 9.04 11.90
N THR A 121 -2.20 8.16 12.04
CA THR A 121 -3.44 8.44 12.78
C THR A 121 -3.51 7.75 14.13
N ASP A 122 -2.77 6.65 14.32
CA ASP A 122 -2.64 5.95 15.59
C ASP A 122 -1.26 5.28 15.69
N VAL A 123 -0.64 5.31 16.87
CA VAL A 123 0.66 4.67 17.13
C VAL A 123 0.67 4.14 18.55
N GLU A 124 0.93 2.85 18.67
CA GLU A 124 1.19 2.16 19.93
C GLU A 124 2.53 1.40 19.85
N ASP A 125 2.96 0.80 20.96
CA ASP A 125 4.22 0.06 21.04
C ASP A 125 4.32 -1.10 20.03
N HIS A 126 3.18 -1.65 19.59
CA HIS A 126 3.09 -2.83 18.73
C HIS A 126 2.09 -2.67 17.57
N SER A 127 1.62 -1.44 17.32
CA SER A 127 0.67 -1.18 16.25
C SER A 127 0.85 0.22 15.68
N ALA A 128 0.45 0.40 14.42
CA ALA A 128 0.39 1.70 13.79
C ALA A 128 -0.78 1.74 12.81
N GLN A 129 -1.42 2.89 12.70
CA GLN A 129 -2.40 3.18 11.67
C GLN A 129 -1.91 4.34 10.81
N LEU A 130 -1.93 4.11 9.51
CA LEU A 130 -1.62 5.10 8.49
C LEU A 130 -2.88 5.40 7.70
N TRP A 131 -3.11 6.67 7.41
CA TRP A 131 -4.17 7.15 6.54
C TRP A 131 -3.56 7.68 5.26
N ASP A 132 -4.13 7.31 4.12
CA ASP A 132 -3.60 7.70 2.83
C ASP A 132 -4.73 8.12 1.88
N THR A 133 -4.63 9.32 1.33
CA THR A 133 -5.63 9.90 0.42
C THR A 133 -5.00 10.40 -0.86
N TRP A 134 -5.59 9.96 -1.98
CA TRP A 134 -5.30 10.45 -3.31
C TRP A 134 -6.48 11.25 -3.86
N ILE A 135 -6.20 12.46 -4.36
CA ILE A 135 -7.18 13.29 -5.06
C ILE A 135 -6.92 13.20 -6.56
N ILE A 136 -7.85 12.63 -7.31
CA ILE A 136 -7.70 12.44 -8.75
C ILE A 136 -8.09 13.74 -9.48
N GLY A 137 -7.10 14.55 -9.82
CA GLY A 137 -7.31 15.84 -10.51
C GLY A 137 -7.46 15.78 -12.03
N ALA A 138 -7.17 14.63 -12.65
CA ALA A 138 -7.09 14.48 -14.11
C ALA A 138 -7.85 13.23 -14.60
N PRO A 139 -8.44 13.26 -15.81
CA PRO A 139 -9.27 12.17 -16.36
C PRO A 139 -8.49 10.94 -16.85
N ASN A 140 -7.20 10.81 -16.49
CA ASN A 140 -6.28 9.79 -17.01
C ASN A 140 -6.63 8.35 -16.55
N PHE A 141 -7.58 8.23 -15.63
CA PHE A 141 -8.01 6.97 -15.02
C PHE A 141 -9.43 6.59 -15.45
N GLY A 142 -10.05 7.32 -16.37
CA GLY A 142 -11.36 7.02 -16.92
C GLY A 142 -12.29 8.23 -16.96
N VAL A 143 -13.23 8.19 -17.91
CA VAL A 143 -14.35 9.14 -18.03
C VAL A 143 -15.53 8.32 -18.52
N ASN A 144 -16.69 8.47 -17.87
CA ASN A 144 -17.93 7.78 -18.25
C ASN A 144 -17.75 6.25 -18.38
N THR A 145 -17.16 5.63 -17.38
CA THR A 145 -16.79 4.20 -17.42
C THR A 145 -16.92 3.55 -16.06
N GLU A 146 -17.25 2.26 -16.04
CA GLU A 146 -17.06 1.42 -14.86
C GLU A 146 -15.56 1.25 -14.59
N SER A 147 -15.17 1.26 -13.32
CA SER A 147 -13.80 1.06 -12.87
C SER A 147 -13.78 0.28 -11.57
N THR A 148 -12.61 -0.23 -11.21
CA THR A 148 -12.36 -0.89 -9.94
C THR A 148 -11.01 -0.46 -9.42
N VAL A 149 -10.96 -0.06 -8.15
CA VAL A 149 -9.70 0.14 -7.41
C VAL A 149 -9.41 -1.09 -6.56
N TYR A 150 -8.15 -1.51 -6.58
CA TYR A 150 -7.59 -2.50 -5.68
C TYR A 150 -6.47 -1.87 -4.87
N ALA A 151 -6.40 -2.17 -3.57
CA ALA A 151 -5.31 -1.75 -2.70
C ALA A 151 -4.88 -2.89 -1.77
N ALA A 152 -3.56 -3.07 -1.63
CA ALA A 152 -2.97 -4.08 -0.75
C ALA A 152 -1.55 -3.69 -0.34
N VAL A 153 -1.02 -4.34 0.70
CA VAL A 153 0.38 -4.20 1.14
C VAL A 153 1.15 -5.46 0.75
N ALA A 154 2.27 -5.28 0.07
CA ALA A 154 3.21 -6.35 -0.27
C ALA A 154 3.71 -7.04 1.01
N ALA A 155 3.92 -8.36 0.93
CA ALA A 155 4.65 -9.05 1.99
C ALA A 155 6.09 -8.53 2.08
N ASP A 156 6.74 -8.68 3.23
CA ASP A 156 8.20 -8.59 3.34
C ASP A 156 8.82 -9.75 2.54
N ARG A 157 9.41 -9.42 1.39
CA ARG A 157 9.90 -10.38 0.39
C ARG A 157 11.39 -10.63 0.52
N ASP A 158 12.16 -9.66 1.01
CA ASP A 158 13.60 -9.80 1.18
C ASP A 158 14.00 -10.21 2.62
N GLY A 159 13.05 -10.20 3.55
CA GLY A 159 13.19 -10.65 4.93
C GLY A 159 13.86 -9.63 5.84
N ASP A 160 13.86 -8.34 5.49
CA ASP A 160 14.45 -7.26 6.28
C ASP A 160 13.58 -6.84 7.49
N GLY A 161 12.35 -7.36 7.58
CA GLY A 161 11.38 -7.06 8.63
C GLY A 161 10.59 -5.78 8.41
N VAL A 162 10.60 -5.22 7.20
CA VAL A 162 9.94 -3.96 6.83
C VAL A 162 9.03 -4.18 5.62
N PHE A 163 7.81 -3.62 5.65
CA PHE A 163 6.90 -3.69 4.51
C PHE A 163 7.25 -2.64 3.44
N ASN A 164 8.27 -2.89 2.63
CA ASN A 164 8.78 -1.95 1.61
C ASN A 164 8.93 -2.55 0.19
N ASP A 165 8.38 -3.74 -0.05
CA ASP A 165 8.59 -4.53 -1.28
C ASP A 165 7.51 -4.37 -2.36
N ALA A 166 6.77 -3.26 -2.40
CA ALA A 166 5.81 -3.07 -3.49
C ALA A 166 6.54 -2.98 -4.83
N PRO A 167 6.01 -3.59 -5.90
CA PRO A 167 6.57 -3.43 -7.22
C PRO A 167 6.11 -2.10 -7.84
N ALA A 168 6.94 -1.50 -8.70
CA ALA A 168 6.52 -0.36 -9.51
C ALA A 168 5.45 -0.74 -10.54
N VAL A 169 5.50 -1.98 -11.05
CA VAL A 169 4.54 -2.58 -11.97
C VAL A 169 4.24 -3.98 -11.47
N LEU A 170 2.97 -4.28 -11.21
CA LEU A 170 2.56 -5.60 -10.79
C LEU A 170 2.70 -6.58 -11.96
N PRO A 171 3.32 -7.76 -11.77
CA PRO A 171 3.32 -8.79 -12.79
C PRO A 171 1.90 -9.33 -13.03
N ASP A 172 1.49 -9.38 -14.30
CA ASP A 172 0.29 -10.12 -14.74
C ASP A 172 0.58 -11.62 -14.63
N ALA A 173 0.08 -12.24 -13.57
CA ALA A 173 0.44 -13.60 -13.18
C ALA A 173 -0.36 -14.65 -13.97
N ASP A 174 -1.58 -14.33 -14.39
CA ASP A 174 -2.42 -15.23 -15.19
C ASP A 174 -2.39 -14.94 -16.70
N GLY A 175 -1.72 -13.86 -17.12
CA GLY A 175 -1.41 -13.54 -18.51
C GLY A 175 -2.61 -13.06 -19.31
N ASN A 176 -3.64 -12.53 -18.64
CA ASN A 176 -4.89 -12.12 -19.27
C ASN A 176 -4.85 -10.66 -19.80
N GLY A 177 -3.77 -9.91 -19.53
CA GLY A 177 -3.58 -8.52 -19.90
C GLY A 177 -4.18 -7.50 -18.93
N VAL A 178 -4.72 -7.94 -17.79
CA VAL A 178 -5.34 -7.10 -16.76
C VAL A 178 -4.91 -7.56 -15.38
N CYS A 179 -4.24 -6.68 -14.64
CA CYS A 179 -3.93 -6.97 -13.24
C CYS A 179 -5.12 -6.71 -12.33
N ASP A 180 -5.44 -7.69 -11.50
CA ASP A 180 -6.51 -7.62 -10.51
C ASP A 180 -6.12 -8.29 -9.16
N ALA A 181 -7.13 -8.63 -8.36
CA ALA A 181 -6.93 -9.27 -7.06
C ALA A 181 -6.21 -10.63 -7.13
N LYS A 182 -6.27 -11.35 -8.27
CA LYS A 182 -5.55 -12.61 -8.45
C LYS A 182 -4.06 -12.36 -8.59
N ASP A 183 -3.66 -11.37 -9.38
CA ASP A 183 -2.25 -11.02 -9.59
C ASP A 183 -1.63 -10.49 -8.30
N LEU A 184 -2.38 -9.68 -7.56
CA LEU A 184 -1.97 -9.22 -6.22
C LEU A 184 -1.71 -10.40 -5.27
N LYS A 185 -2.63 -11.38 -5.25
CA LYS A 185 -2.45 -12.59 -4.42
C LYS A 185 -1.28 -13.45 -4.89
N ALA A 186 -1.09 -13.59 -6.20
CA ALA A 186 0.02 -14.34 -6.78
C ALA A 186 1.37 -13.66 -6.49
N PHE A 187 1.40 -12.33 -6.43
CA PHE A 187 2.58 -11.57 -6.03
C PHE A 187 2.98 -11.88 -4.58
N GLY A 188 2.02 -11.98 -3.67
CA GLY A 188 2.26 -12.26 -2.24
C GLY A 188 2.09 -11.00 -1.40
N LEU A 189 1.16 -11.04 -0.46
CA LEU A 189 0.70 -9.88 0.31
C LEU A 189 0.81 -10.13 1.81
N ALA A 190 1.05 -9.06 2.57
CA ALA A 190 0.89 -9.04 4.03
C ALA A 190 -0.55 -8.74 4.46
N SER A 191 -1.39 -8.24 3.54
CA SER A 191 -2.74 -7.77 3.84
C SER A 191 -3.84 -8.48 3.04
N ASN A 192 -5.10 -8.17 3.40
CA ASN A 192 -6.23 -8.35 2.49
C ASN A 192 -6.08 -7.49 1.23
N VAL A 193 -6.81 -7.85 0.17
CA VAL A 193 -7.04 -6.97 -0.98
C VAL A 193 -8.30 -6.15 -0.72
N ALA A 194 -8.13 -4.86 -0.44
CA ALA A 194 -9.25 -3.92 -0.46
C ALA A 194 -9.69 -3.69 -1.91
N LYS A 195 -11.00 -3.68 -2.15
CA LYS A 195 -11.59 -3.57 -3.49
C LYS A 195 -12.81 -2.68 -3.44
N SER A 196 -12.96 -1.81 -4.45
CA SER A 196 -14.19 -1.10 -4.71
C SER A 196 -14.45 -1.00 -6.21
N SER A 197 -15.63 -1.42 -6.66
CA SER A 197 -16.09 -1.25 -8.04
C SER A 197 -17.10 -0.12 -8.10
N PHE A 198 -16.93 0.83 -9.01
CA PHE A 198 -17.67 2.10 -9.04
C PHE A 198 -17.72 2.65 -10.47
N PHE A 199 -18.53 3.69 -10.70
CA PHE A 199 -18.62 4.36 -11.99
C PHE A 199 -17.92 5.73 -11.94
N ILE A 200 -17.07 6.03 -12.92
CA ILE A 200 -16.44 7.34 -13.07
C ILE A 200 -17.33 8.20 -13.97
N ASN A 201 -17.82 9.33 -13.44
CA ASN A 201 -18.76 10.18 -14.14
C ASN A 201 -18.16 10.88 -15.38
N PRO A 202 -19.00 11.20 -16.38
CA PRO A 202 -18.62 11.98 -17.56
C PRO A 202 -18.21 13.42 -17.23
#